data_AF-A0A7S7QZB6-F1
#
_entry.id   AF-A0A7S7QZB6-F1
#
_cell.length_a   1.000
_cell.length_b   1.000
_cell.length_c   1.000
_cell.angle_alpha   90.00
_cell.angle_beta   90.00
_cell.angle_gamma   90.00
#
_symmetry.space_group_name_H-M   'P 1'
#
loop_
_entity.id
_entity.type
_entity.pdbx_description
1 polymer ?
#
loop_
_entity_poly.entity_id
_entity_poly.type
_entity_poly.pdbx_seq_one_letter_code
_entity_poly.pdbx_strand_id
1 'polypeptide(L)' 'MFYCGPHLALVSGGVIPQTQVAENIQGVSFQRWSRHRQWDSARDTLATHLALVDESLRREVER' A
#
# COMPACT_ATOMS: atom_id res chain seq x y z
N MET A 1 2.23 6.37 0.24
CA MET A 1 1.44 5.63 -0.76
C MET A 1 2.34 4.57 -1.34
N PHE A 2 1.80 3.42 -1.71
CA PHE A 2 2.50 2.41 -2.48
C PHE A 2 1.53 1.71 -3.45
N TYR A 3 2.07 0.94 -4.37
CA TYR A 3 1.33 0.21 -5.40
C TYR A 3 1.61 -1.27 -5.25
N CYS A 4 0.58 -2.10 -5.24
CA CYS A 4 0.69 -3.55 -5.10
C CYS A 4 0.22 -4.23 -6.38
N GLY A 5 1.06 -5.10 -6.94
CA GLY A 5 0.78 -5.90 -8.12
C GLY A 5 1.18 -7.35 -7.82
N PRO A 6 0.27 -8.33 -7.90
CA PRO A 6 -1.16 -8.21 -8.25
C PRO A 6 -2.00 -7.53 -7.16
N HIS A 7 -3.27 -7.22 -7.48
CA HIS A 7 -4.22 -6.69 -6.49
C HIS A 7 -4.44 -7.72 -5.37
N LEU A 8 -4.42 -7.25 -4.12
CA LEU A 8 -4.66 -8.10 -2.96
C LEU A 8 -6.15 -8.16 -2.61
N ALA A 9 -6.57 -9.32 -2.12
CA ALA A 9 -7.90 -9.58 -1.60
C ALA A 9 -7.79 -10.38 -0.30
N LEU A 10 -8.66 -10.07 0.67
CA LEU A 10 -8.74 -10.84 1.91
C LEU A 10 -9.47 -12.16 1.66
N VAL A 11 -9.02 -13.24 2.30
CA VAL A 11 -9.69 -14.55 2.24
C VAL A 11 -11.12 -14.46 2.78
N SER A 12 -11.37 -13.56 3.73
CA SER A 12 -12.70 -13.28 4.28
C SER A 12 -13.66 -12.62 3.29
N GLY A 13 -13.18 -12.16 2.12
CA GLY A 13 -13.95 -11.36 1.17
C GLY A 13 -14.13 -9.90 1.60
N GLY A 14 -13.54 -9.50 2.73
CA GLY A 14 -13.55 -8.11 3.19
C GLY A 14 -12.77 -7.17 2.26
N VAL A 15 -13.19 -5.90 2.23
CA VAL A 15 -12.49 -4.85 1.49
C VAL A 15 -11.29 -4.37 2.29
N ILE A 16 -10.12 -4.35 1.66
CA ILE A 16 -8.95 -3.70 2.24
C ILE A 16 -9.19 -2.17 2.20
N PRO A 17 -9.09 -1.45 3.33
CA PRO A 17 -9.37 -0.03 3.33
C PRO A 17 -8.42 0.76 2.43
N GLN A 18 -8.91 1.79 1.73
CA GLN A 18 -8.10 2.76 0.97
C GLN A 18 -7.32 2.15 -0.21
N THR A 19 -7.83 1.05 -0.77
CA THR A 19 -7.29 0.36 -1.95
C THR A 19 -8.25 0.35 -3.15
N GLN A 20 -9.28 1.22 -3.15
CA GLN A 20 -10.35 1.24 -4.15
C GLN A 20 -9.90 1.73 -5.54
N VAL A 21 -8.67 2.23 -5.67
CA VAL A 21 -8.14 2.76 -6.93
C VAL A 21 -7.15 1.80 -7.55
N ALA A 22 -7.35 1.52 -8.83
CA ALA A 22 -6.37 0.85 -9.68
C ALA A 22 -5.58 1.91 -10.45
N GLU A 23 -4.27 1.71 -10.58
CA GLU A 23 -3.38 2.55 -11.36
C GLU A 23 -2.73 1.70 -12.46
N ASN A 24 -2.73 2.20 -13.69
CA ASN A 24 -2.08 1.50 -14.80
C ASN A 24 -0.68 2.08 -15.00
N ILE A 25 0.35 1.26 -14.72
CA ILE A 25 1.75 1.64 -14.86
C ILE A 25 2.36 0.69 -15.89
N GLN A 26 2.76 1.23 -17.04
CA GLN A 26 3.38 0.47 -18.13
C GLN A 26 2.54 -0.74 -18.61
N GLY A 27 1.21 -0.59 -18.63
CA GLY A 27 0.29 -1.65 -19.07
C GLY A 27 -0.05 -2.68 -17.99
N VAL A 28 0.50 -2.54 -16.78
CA VAL A 28 0.19 -3.39 -15.63
C VAL A 28 -0.72 -2.64 -14.67
N SER A 29 -1.83 -3.27 -14.30
CA SER A 29 -2.75 -2.73 -13.29
C SER A 29 -2.24 -3.03 -11.88
N PHE A 30 -1.99 -1.99 -11.12
CA PHE A 30 -1.61 -2.05 -9.71
C PHE A 30 -2.75 -1.55 -8.83
N GLN A 31 -2.89 -2.16 -7.65
CA GLN A 31 -3.76 -1.66 -6.59
C GLN A 31 -3.05 -0.53 -5.86
N ARG A 32 -3.65 0.66 -5.80
CA ARG A 32 -3.06 1.83 -5.15
C ARG A 32 -3.46 1.90 -3.68
N TRP A 33 -2.49 1.93 -2.79
CA TRP A 33 -2.69 1.98 -1.34
C TRP A 33 -2.47 3.40 -0.81
N SER A 34 -3.57 4.07 -0.43
CA SER A 34 -3.57 5.46 0.04
C SER A 34 -3.16 5.54 1.52
N ARG A 35 -1.90 5.20 1.80
CA ARG A 35 -1.24 5.36 3.11
C ARG A 35 -0.26 6.52 3.02
N HIS A 36 -0.81 7.74 3.08
CA HIS A 36 0.00 8.95 2.99
C HIS A 36 0.68 9.23 4.33
N ARG A 37 1.95 9.61 4.28
CA ARG A 37 2.70 10.22 5.37
C ARG A 37 3.40 11.43 4.78
N GLN A 38 3.40 12.55 5.49
CA GLN A 38 4.19 13.70 5.09
C GLN A 38 5.67 13.30 5.13
N TRP A 39 6.39 13.50 4.03
CA TRP A 39 7.81 13.20 3.95
C TRP A 39 8.61 14.30 4.65
N ASP A 40 9.50 13.91 5.55
CA ASP A 40 10.50 14.79 6.17
C ASP A 40 11.89 14.45 5.62
N SER A 41 12.46 15.32 4.79
CA SER A 41 13.77 15.06 4.16
C SER A 41 14.94 14.93 5.13
N ALA A 42 14.80 15.39 6.38
CA ALA A 42 15.83 15.25 7.39
C ALA A 42 15.78 13.92 8.15
N ARG A 43 14.64 13.21 8.10
CA ARG A 43 14.37 12.01 8.92
C ARG A 43 13.96 10.79 8.11
N ASP A 44 13.29 11.01 6.99
CA ASP A 44 12.75 9.96 6.17
C ASP A 44 13.77 9.44 5.16
N THR A 45 13.73 8.13 5.01
CA THR A 45 14.56 7.40 4.07
C THR A 45 13.69 6.36 3.38
N LEU A 46 14.26 5.69 2.38
CA LEU A 46 13.58 4.53 1.78
C LEU A 46 13.22 3.48 2.83
N ALA A 47 14.06 3.27 3.86
CA ALA A 47 13.78 2.34 4.93
C ALA A 47 12.54 2.74 5.76
N THR A 48 12.38 4.02 6.11
CA THR A 48 11.19 4.48 6.84
C THR A 48 9.92 4.42 5.98
N HIS A 49 10.06 4.47 4.65
CA HIS A 49 8.96 4.24 3.73
C HIS A 49 8.57 2.76 3.66
N LEU A 50 9.54 1.85 3.55
CA LEU A 50 9.30 0.40 3.56
C LEU A 50 8.65 -0.06 4.88
N ALA A 51 9.04 0.52 6.02
CA ALA A 51 8.38 0.27 7.30
C ALA A 51 6.90 0.67 7.29
N LEU A 52 6.53 1.75 6.58
CA LEU A 52 5.12 2.16 6.43
C LEU A 52 4.34 1.19 5.54
N VAL A 53 4.97 0.63 4.49
CA VAL A 53 4.36 -0.40 3.64
C VAL A 53 4.08 -1.65 4.47
N ASP A 54 5.08 -2.12 5.19
CA ASP A 54 5.05 -3.30 6.05
C ASP A 54 3.99 -3.19 7.16
N GLU A 55 3.95 -2.08 7.89
CA GLU A 55 2.89 -1.80 8.88
C GLU A 55 1.48 -1.78 8.26
N SER A 56 1.33 -1.22 7.05
CA SER A 56 0.03 -1.18 6.37
C SER A 56 -0.45 -2.58 6.00
N LEU A 57 0.45 -3.46 5.56
CA LEU A 57 0.14 -4.85 5.24
C LEU A 57 -0.25 -5.64 6.51
N ARG A 58 0.54 -5.55 7.58
CA ARG A 58 0.22 -6.26 8.83
C ARG A 58 -1.13 -5.85 9.40
N ARG A 59 -1.40 -4.54 9.44
CA ARG A 59 -2.63 -4.02 10.03
C ARG A 59 -3.88 -4.52 9.29
N GLU A 60 -3.80 -4.66 7.97
CA GLU A 60 -4.98 -4.77 7.10
C GLU A 60 -5.12 -6.12 6.41
N VAL A 61 -4.07 -6.95 6.40
CA VAL A 61 -4.04 -8.25 5.72
C VAL A 61 -3.78 -9.40 6.68
N GLU A 62 -2.93 -9.24 7.70
CA GLU A 62 -2.54 -10.34 8.62
C GLU A 62 -3.56 -10.61 9.76
N ARG A 63 -4.85 -10.34 9.55
CA ARG A 63 -5.91 -10.57 10.55
C ARG A 63 -6.86 -11.70 10.16
#